data_AF-R9PIF3-F1
#
_entry.id   AF-R9PIF3-F1
#
_cell.length_a   1.000
_cell.length_b   1.000
_cell.length_c   1.000
_cell.angle_alpha   90.00
_cell.angle_beta   90.00
_cell.angle_gamma   90.00
#
_symmetry.space_group_name_H-M   'P 1'
#
loop_
_entity.id
_entity.type
_entity.pdbx_description
1 polymer ?
#
loop_
_entity_poly.entity_id
_entity_poly.type
_entity_poly.pdbx_seq_one_letter_code
_entity_poly.pdbx_strand_id
1 'polypeptide(L)'
;MKNVLIAGGLLAIGAGAGGYWYSQQATNLNSEAGALAYIPADTAVFSAQLKPFPIKAYVDSMAGSYNNLPSDAFADTDVSDPRGKFFIALFESYNEALKDGQTFVDTFGLANDIHSYFYTLGIIPVMKVEVSKADAIWAWLDNAEQKSGFSHTKQTLSGVEYRAYRLSDDSDSETADLIVAVNNGLLTITLNTSLNENSLLETALGLKPAEQPINATTLIQDSLTKHGFMEEGIGFINHQEIAKAITTKDGNLLAKHLTKLAQMDNSNELTSLRTPVCEQEFASITANWPKTVMGFDSLSINDKESSFGARMVVESNNSVLLSAYQAMSGFIPSYASNTENAVFSMAYGIDVNQLVPSLLSVWEEMLTPDYQCEPLQNVQMAMQQQNPGMVGMMTGMANGLKGIGMAVFDYKLADISRPEELESLDAIISVSADNPGALFDIAKQFSPELASVSLPADGTPVDVSHLLPLPPTTNIQPQLALKGNHLVLFNGQRAAEVSQQLASEPVANNGLLSMFIDYQQMFEPIISGIELSGEEVPQELMDLKDYRIKAQMNMAVNDQGISFGSIMTSQADNAVN
;
A
#
# COMPACT_ATOMS: atom_id res chain seq x y z
N MET A 1 22.29 -15.29 6.74
CA MET A 1 21.79 -13.92 7.05
C MET A 1 22.10 -12.90 5.96
N LYS A 2 23.36 -12.53 5.65
CA LYS A 2 23.66 -11.58 4.55
C LYS A 2 22.94 -11.91 3.23
N ASN A 3 22.99 -13.18 2.82
CA ASN A 3 22.43 -13.67 1.56
C ASN A 3 20.89 -13.55 1.49
N VAL A 4 20.19 -13.37 2.62
CA VAL A 4 18.72 -13.24 2.69
C VAL A 4 18.24 -11.85 2.23
N LEU A 5 19.03 -10.80 2.48
CA LEU A 5 18.70 -9.43 2.04
C LEU A 5 18.69 -9.31 0.51
N ILE A 6 19.57 -10.05 -0.17
CA ILE A 6 19.65 -10.10 -1.64
C ILE A 6 18.38 -10.75 -2.23
N ALA A 7 17.86 -11.80 -1.59
CA ALA A 7 16.58 -12.40 -1.97
C ALA A 7 15.36 -11.50 -1.68
N GLY A 8 15.42 -10.70 -0.60
CA GLY A 8 14.36 -9.76 -0.25
C GLY A 8 14.11 -8.65 -1.29
N GLY A 9 15.18 -8.17 -1.95
CA GLY A 9 15.06 -7.13 -2.98
C GLY A 9 14.25 -7.55 -4.22
N LEU A 10 14.19 -8.86 -4.53
CA LEU A 10 13.46 -9.36 -5.70
C LEU A 10 11.94 -9.20 -5.61
N LEU A 11 11.38 -9.00 -4.40
CA LEU A 11 9.94 -8.80 -4.22
C LEU A 11 9.49 -7.37 -4.60
N ALA A 12 10.39 -6.39 -4.62
CA ALA A 12 10.07 -5.02 -5.03
C ALA A 12 9.77 -4.91 -6.54
N ILE A 13 10.46 -5.71 -7.37
CA ILE A 13 10.31 -5.70 -8.84
C ILE A 13 8.90 -6.19 -9.26
N GLY A 14 8.29 -7.07 -8.46
CA GLY A 14 6.93 -7.56 -8.70
C GLY A 14 5.80 -6.59 -8.29
N ALA A 15 6.11 -5.49 -7.59
CA ALA A 15 5.10 -4.58 -7.05
C ALA A 15 4.65 -3.47 -8.03
N GLY A 16 5.35 -3.29 -9.15
CA GLY A 16 5.22 -2.11 -10.01
C GLY A 16 4.06 -2.09 -11.02
N ALA A 17 3.32 -3.19 -11.24
CA ALA A 17 2.38 -3.27 -12.38
C ALA A 17 1.14 -4.21 -12.20
N GLY A 18 -0.10 -3.75 -11.90
CA GLY A 18 -0.54 -2.45 -11.36
C GLY A 18 -1.78 -1.71 -11.96
N GLY A 19 -2.32 -1.97 -13.18
CA GLY A 19 -3.38 -1.15 -13.83
C GLY A 19 -3.79 -1.51 -15.30
N TYR A 20 -4.89 -0.97 -15.88
CA TYR A 20 -5.56 -1.30 -17.19
C TYR A 20 -5.70 -0.05 -18.09
N TRP A 21 -5.97 0.04 -19.42
CA TRP A 21 -5.85 -0.69 -20.73
C TRP A 21 -5.64 0.51 -21.75
N TYR A 22 -5.78 0.62 -23.08
CA TYR A 22 -6.25 -0.13 -24.28
C TYR A 22 -5.54 0.59 -25.47
N SER A 23 -5.19 0.08 -26.66
CA SER A 23 -5.51 -1.11 -27.46
C SER A 23 -4.42 -1.28 -28.58
N GLN A 24 -4.42 -2.18 -29.57
CA GLN A 24 -5.47 -3.00 -30.21
C GLN A 24 -4.86 -4.14 -31.09
N GLN A 25 -5.73 -4.95 -31.69
CA GLN A 25 -5.43 -5.92 -32.76
C GLN A 25 -4.30 -6.95 -32.48
N ALA A 26 -4.64 -7.98 -31.71
CA ALA A 26 -4.07 -9.32 -31.90
C ALA A 26 -5.18 -10.37 -31.83
N THR A 27 -5.03 -11.49 -32.54
CA THR A 27 -6.05 -12.55 -32.63
C THR A 27 -5.77 -13.73 -31.71
N ASN A 28 -6.77 -14.16 -30.93
CA ASN A 28 -6.90 -15.49 -30.32
C ASN A 28 -5.66 -16.06 -29.60
N LEU A 29 -5.41 -15.58 -28.38
CA LEU A 29 -4.66 -16.33 -27.38
C LEU A 29 -5.55 -16.55 -26.14
N ASN A 30 -5.81 -17.82 -25.80
CA ASN A 30 -6.58 -18.18 -24.60
C ASN A 30 -5.65 -18.26 -23.36
N SER A 31 -4.91 -17.18 -23.06
CA SER A 31 -3.85 -17.19 -22.04
C SER A 31 -4.38 -17.10 -20.60
N GLU A 32 -5.38 -16.23 -20.35
CA GLU A 32 -6.05 -16.05 -19.04
C GLU A 32 -6.44 -17.38 -18.38
N ALA A 33 -7.30 -18.15 -19.04
CA ALA A 33 -7.77 -19.45 -18.57
C ALA A 33 -6.64 -20.49 -18.45
N GLY A 34 -5.55 -20.30 -19.21
CA GLY A 34 -4.35 -21.15 -19.18
C GLY A 34 -3.50 -20.90 -17.93
N ALA A 35 -3.12 -19.65 -17.66
CA ALA A 35 -2.24 -19.30 -16.54
C ALA A 35 -2.83 -19.74 -15.19
N LEU A 36 -4.12 -19.48 -14.96
CA LEU A 36 -4.82 -19.83 -13.73
C LEU A 36 -4.94 -21.35 -13.49
N ALA A 37 -4.74 -22.20 -14.51
CA ALA A 37 -4.73 -23.66 -14.35
C ALA A 37 -3.46 -24.19 -13.66
N TYR A 38 -2.41 -23.36 -13.53
CA TYR A 38 -1.15 -23.70 -12.86
C TYR A 38 -1.03 -23.11 -11.45
N ILE A 39 -2.08 -22.45 -10.95
CA ILE A 39 -2.12 -21.79 -9.65
C ILE A 39 -3.02 -22.60 -8.71
N PRO A 40 -2.50 -23.19 -7.63
CA PRO A 40 -3.30 -23.92 -6.66
C PRO A 40 -4.28 -23.02 -5.90
N ALA A 41 -5.45 -23.55 -5.57
CA ALA A 41 -6.44 -22.87 -4.73
C ALA A 41 -5.98 -22.71 -3.26
N ASP A 42 -5.03 -23.53 -2.79
CA ASP A 42 -4.39 -23.40 -1.47
C ASP A 42 -3.17 -22.45 -1.45
N THR A 43 -2.99 -21.62 -2.48
CA THR A 43 -1.92 -20.63 -2.53
C THR A 43 -2.07 -19.60 -1.39
N ALA A 44 -0.95 -19.28 -0.73
CA ALA A 44 -0.95 -18.43 0.47
C ALA A 44 -0.97 -16.93 0.15
N VAL A 45 -0.39 -16.54 -1.00
CA VAL A 45 -0.44 -15.18 -1.55
C VAL A 45 -0.67 -15.28 -3.05
N PHE A 46 -1.54 -14.43 -3.57
CA PHE A 46 -1.94 -14.37 -4.97
C PHE A 46 -2.09 -12.91 -5.43
N SER A 47 -1.76 -12.65 -6.69
CA SER A 47 -2.16 -11.49 -7.47
C SER A 47 -2.26 -11.90 -8.92
N ALA A 48 -3.32 -11.49 -9.61
CA ALA A 48 -3.48 -11.70 -11.03
C ALA A 48 -4.13 -10.48 -11.68
N GLN A 49 -3.59 -10.09 -12.82
CA GLN A 49 -4.33 -9.30 -13.79
C GLN A 49 -5.37 -10.21 -14.46
N LEU A 50 -6.61 -9.75 -14.51
CA LEU A 50 -7.74 -10.47 -15.11
C LEU A 50 -8.06 -9.96 -16.53
N LYS A 51 -7.50 -8.81 -16.90
CA LYS A 51 -7.37 -8.36 -18.30
C LYS A 51 -5.98 -7.68 -18.49
N PRO A 52 -5.44 -7.61 -19.73
CA PRO A 52 -4.11 -7.05 -20.01
C PRO A 52 -3.85 -5.60 -19.53
N PHE A 53 -2.80 -5.41 -18.74
CA PHE A 53 -2.21 -4.13 -18.34
C PHE A 53 -1.54 -3.43 -19.55
N PRO A 54 -1.80 -2.13 -19.85
CA PRO A 54 -1.14 -1.33 -20.90
C PRO A 54 0.24 -0.79 -20.47
N ILE A 55 1.23 -1.68 -20.37
CA ILE A 55 2.48 -1.41 -19.63
C ILE A 55 3.30 -0.29 -20.26
N LYS A 56 3.17 -0.10 -21.58
CA LYS A 56 3.76 1.05 -22.27
C LYS A 56 3.17 2.38 -21.76
N ALA A 57 1.85 2.54 -21.84
CA ALA A 57 1.16 3.81 -21.58
C ALA A 57 1.27 4.26 -20.11
N TYR A 58 1.33 3.31 -19.18
CA TYR A 58 1.58 3.60 -17.76
C TYR A 58 3.00 4.10 -17.48
N VAL A 59 4.00 3.51 -18.13
CA VAL A 59 5.38 3.99 -18.01
C VAL A 59 5.52 5.36 -18.67
N ASP A 60 4.90 5.58 -19.83
CA ASP A 60 4.85 6.90 -20.49
C ASP A 60 4.22 7.98 -19.58
N SER A 61 3.14 7.65 -18.85
CA SER A 61 2.43 8.58 -17.95
C SER A 61 3.17 8.93 -16.65
N MET A 62 4.27 8.23 -16.36
CA MET A 62 5.13 8.43 -15.17
C MET A 62 6.59 8.74 -15.51
N ALA A 63 6.96 8.74 -16.79
CA ALA A 63 8.33 8.91 -17.27
C ALA A 63 9.03 10.15 -16.68
N GLY A 64 8.32 11.28 -16.55
CA GLY A 64 8.81 12.51 -15.91
C GLY A 64 9.30 12.29 -14.48
N SER A 65 8.51 11.59 -13.67
CA SER A 65 8.84 11.23 -12.28
C SER A 65 9.92 10.12 -12.18
N TYR A 66 10.32 9.50 -13.29
CA TYR A 66 11.42 8.52 -13.33
C TYR A 66 12.71 9.06 -13.96
N ASN A 67 12.64 10.13 -14.75
CA ASN A 67 13.82 10.78 -15.35
C ASN A 67 14.84 11.25 -14.30
N ASN A 68 14.35 11.68 -13.13
CA ASN A 68 15.16 12.20 -12.04
C ASN A 68 15.52 11.14 -10.97
N LEU A 69 15.11 9.86 -11.11
CA LEU A 69 15.52 8.84 -10.14
C LEU A 69 17.05 8.64 -10.18
N PRO A 70 17.76 8.67 -9.02
CA PRO A 70 19.20 8.44 -8.96
C PRO A 70 19.60 7.10 -9.58
N SER A 71 20.20 7.17 -10.78
CA SER A 71 20.70 5.99 -11.52
C SER A 71 21.89 5.30 -10.85
N ASP A 72 22.45 5.96 -9.83
CA ASP A 72 23.64 5.64 -9.05
C ASP A 72 23.30 5.28 -7.60
N ALA A 73 22.05 4.90 -7.28
CA ALA A 73 21.58 4.47 -5.95
C ALA A 73 22.39 3.33 -5.28
N PHE A 74 23.32 2.68 -6.01
CA PHE A 74 24.27 1.69 -5.49
C PHE A 74 25.76 2.05 -5.69
N ALA A 75 26.10 3.23 -6.23
CA ALA A 75 27.47 3.58 -6.61
C ALA A 75 28.45 3.66 -5.42
N ASP A 76 27.99 4.14 -4.26
CA ASP A 76 28.75 4.11 -3.00
C ASP A 76 28.83 2.71 -2.35
N THR A 77 28.14 1.71 -2.90
CA THR A 77 28.11 0.35 -2.33
C THR A 77 29.15 -0.55 -3.01
N ASP A 78 30.29 -0.79 -2.35
CA ASP A 78 31.31 -1.77 -2.79
C ASP A 78 30.80 -3.22 -2.67
N VAL A 79 29.93 -3.59 -3.61
CA VAL A 79 29.42 -4.95 -3.78
C VAL A 79 30.44 -5.74 -4.58
N SER A 80 31.41 -6.33 -3.88
CA SER A 80 32.44 -7.19 -4.48
C SER A 80 31.91 -8.53 -5.02
N ASP A 81 30.79 -9.04 -4.48
CA ASP A 81 30.16 -10.31 -4.86
C ASP A 81 29.48 -10.24 -6.24
N PRO A 82 29.82 -11.13 -7.21
CA PRO A 82 29.18 -11.18 -8.52
C PRO A 82 27.65 -11.29 -8.48
N ARG A 83 27.07 -12.01 -7.51
CA ARG A 83 25.60 -12.14 -7.36
C ARG A 83 24.97 -10.78 -7.08
N GLY A 84 25.58 -10.00 -6.19
CA GLY A 84 25.09 -8.66 -5.86
C GLY A 84 25.23 -7.70 -7.04
N LYS A 85 26.36 -7.74 -7.77
CA LYS A 85 26.55 -6.97 -9.01
C LYS A 85 25.53 -7.32 -10.09
N PHE A 86 25.11 -8.58 -10.17
CA PHE A 86 24.10 -9.03 -11.12
C PHE A 86 22.74 -8.39 -10.81
N PHE A 87 22.28 -8.41 -9.56
CA PHE A 87 21.02 -7.76 -9.19
C PHE A 87 21.06 -6.24 -9.32
N ILE A 88 22.20 -5.59 -9.04
CA ILE A 88 22.41 -4.17 -9.34
C ILE A 88 22.29 -3.91 -10.85
N ALA A 89 22.97 -4.69 -11.69
CA ALA A 89 22.90 -4.54 -13.14
C ALA A 89 21.49 -4.73 -13.73
N LEU A 90 20.67 -5.62 -13.14
CA LEU A 90 19.26 -5.79 -13.51
C LEU A 90 18.42 -4.58 -13.07
N PHE A 91 18.66 -4.04 -11.86
CA PHE A 91 17.95 -2.87 -11.32
C PHE A 91 18.30 -1.57 -12.08
N GLU A 92 19.58 -1.32 -12.36
CA GLU A 92 20.04 -0.25 -13.25
C GLU A 92 19.28 -0.29 -14.60
N SER A 93 19.22 -1.47 -15.21
CA SER A 93 18.55 -1.67 -16.50
C SER A 93 17.03 -1.57 -16.42
N TYR A 94 16.43 -1.73 -15.24
CA TYR A 94 15.00 -1.53 -15.01
C TYR A 94 14.67 -0.04 -14.83
N ASN A 95 15.45 0.68 -14.03
CA ASN A 95 15.26 2.13 -13.85
C ASN A 95 15.54 2.91 -15.14
N GLU A 96 16.56 2.54 -15.92
CA GLU A 96 16.80 3.16 -17.23
C GLU A 96 15.64 2.91 -18.21
N ALA A 97 15.05 1.72 -18.16
CA ALA A 97 13.93 1.36 -19.02
C ALA A 97 12.61 2.04 -18.61
N LEU A 98 12.46 2.51 -17.38
CA LEU A 98 11.27 3.24 -16.89
C LEU A 98 11.17 4.69 -17.43
N LYS A 99 12.19 5.22 -18.10
CA LYS A 99 12.20 6.60 -18.62
C LYS A 99 11.37 6.81 -19.89
N ASP A 100 10.96 5.74 -20.56
CA ASP A 100 10.12 5.76 -21.77
C ASP A 100 9.46 4.39 -21.95
N GLY A 101 8.14 4.36 -22.15
CA GLY A 101 7.40 3.11 -22.24
C GLY A 101 7.79 2.27 -23.46
N GLN A 102 8.26 2.88 -24.55
CA GLN A 102 8.75 2.13 -25.71
C GLN A 102 10.05 1.38 -25.37
N THR A 103 10.99 2.05 -24.71
CA THR A 103 12.23 1.47 -24.18
C THR A 103 11.93 0.38 -23.15
N PHE A 104 10.90 0.55 -22.31
CA PHE A 104 10.44 -0.49 -21.39
C PHE A 104 10.01 -1.77 -22.13
N VAL A 105 9.06 -1.68 -23.07
CA VAL A 105 8.54 -2.87 -23.75
C VAL A 105 9.56 -3.53 -24.68
N ASP A 106 10.48 -2.77 -25.28
CA ASP A 106 11.55 -3.33 -26.11
C ASP A 106 12.67 -3.99 -25.27
N THR A 107 13.05 -3.41 -24.13
CA THR A 107 14.04 -3.99 -23.19
C THR A 107 13.57 -5.33 -22.64
N PHE A 108 12.31 -5.40 -22.19
CA PHE A 108 11.74 -6.60 -21.58
C PHE A 108 11.00 -7.52 -22.57
N GLY A 109 10.99 -7.17 -23.86
CA GLY A 109 10.34 -7.97 -24.90
C GLY A 109 8.84 -8.13 -24.71
N LEU A 110 8.18 -7.17 -24.08
CA LEU A 110 6.76 -7.17 -23.75
C LEU A 110 5.91 -6.81 -24.98
N ALA A 111 4.59 -6.95 -24.85
CA ALA A 111 3.63 -6.24 -25.68
C ALA A 111 3.30 -4.87 -25.04
N ASN A 112 2.58 -4.00 -25.77
CA ASN A 112 2.03 -2.78 -25.17
C ASN A 112 1.06 -3.10 -24.04
N ASP A 113 0.27 -4.16 -24.21
CA ASP A 113 -0.69 -4.68 -23.24
C ASP A 113 -0.28 -6.11 -22.84
N ILE A 114 -0.18 -6.44 -21.54
CA ILE A 114 0.33 -7.72 -21.01
C ILE A 114 -0.50 -8.25 -19.83
N HIS A 115 -0.53 -9.56 -19.59
CA HIS A 115 -0.86 -10.09 -18.26
C HIS A 115 0.38 -10.25 -17.36
N SER A 116 0.19 -10.02 -16.06
CA SER A 116 1.08 -10.48 -14.98
C SER A 116 0.32 -11.28 -13.92
N TYR A 117 1.03 -12.24 -13.31
CA TYR A 117 0.54 -13.08 -12.22
C TYR A 117 1.66 -13.27 -11.18
N PHE A 118 1.32 -13.19 -9.90
CA PHE A 118 2.17 -13.55 -8.78
C PHE A 118 1.43 -14.53 -7.88
N TYR A 119 2.06 -15.64 -7.51
CA TYR A 119 1.48 -16.61 -6.58
C TYR A 119 2.55 -17.39 -5.83
N THR A 120 2.18 -18.07 -4.74
CA THR A 120 3.10 -18.97 -4.04
C THR A 120 2.74 -20.45 -4.21
N LEU A 121 3.77 -21.26 -4.47
CA LEU A 121 3.76 -22.70 -4.40
C LEU A 121 4.34 -23.13 -3.05
N GLY A 122 3.48 -23.14 -2.03
CA GLY A 122 3.92 -23.20 -0.64
C GLY A 122 4.65 -21.90 -0.28
N ILE A 123 5.94 -22.00 0.04
CA ILE A 123 6.82 -20.83 0.26
C ILE A 123 7.49 -20.31 -1.02
N ILE A 124 7.41 -21.05 -2.13
CA ILE A 124 8.15 -20.71 -3.37
C ILE A 124 7.37 -19.65 -4.17
N PRO A 125 7.92 -18.45 -4.40
CA PRO A 125 7.27 -17.45 -5.23
C PRO A 125 7.33 -17.85 -6.72
N VAL A 126 6.26 -17.57 -7.45
CA VAL A 126 6.19 -17.70 -8.91
C VAL A 126 5.64 -16.38 -9.47
N MET A 127 6.46 -15.67 -10.23
CA MET A 127 6.04 -14.58 -11.09
C MET A 127 5.87 -15.10 -12.51
N LYS A 128 4.78 -14.69 -13.19
CA LYS A 128 4.56 -14.89 -14.61
C LYS A 128 4.21 -13.58 -15.29
N VAL A 129 4.76 -13.36 -16.48
CA VAL A 129 4.53 -12.15 -17.30
C VAL A 129 4.41 -12.57 -18.77
N GLU A 130 3.47 -12.01 -19.51
CA GLU A 130 3.38 -12.22 -20.96
C GLU A 130 4.50 -11.47 -21.71
N VAL A 131 5.23 -12.19 -22.56
CA VAL A 131 6.36 -11.70 -23.35
C VAL A 131 6.17 -12.03 -24.83
N SER A 132 6.34 -11.01 -25.69
CA SER A 132 6.29 -11.13 -27.14
C SER A 132 7.65 -11.49 -27.76
N LYS A 133 8.77 -11.16 -27.09
CA LYS A 133 10.14 -11.33 -27.60
C LYS A 133 11.03 -12.01 -26.56
N ALA A 134 11.04 -13.35 -26.52
CA ALA A 134 11.86 -14.12 -25.59
C ALA A 134 13.36 -13.75 -25.63
N ASP A 135 13.87 -13.44 -26.82
CA ASP A 135 15.28 -13.07 -27.02
C ASP A 135 15.68 -11.75 -26.33
N ALA A 136 14.73 -10.85 -26.07
CA ALA A 136 15.00 -9.61 -25.33
C ALA A 136 15.25 -9.89 -23.85
N ILE A 137 14.44 -10.74 -23.21
CA ILE A 137 14.68 -11.23 -21.84
C ILE A 137 16.05 -11.92 -21.74
N TRP A 138 16.42 -12.71 -22.75
CA TRP A 138 17.72 -13.35 -22.79
C TRP A 138 18.87 -12.34 -22.94
N ALA A 139 18.75 -11.35 -23.83
CA ALA A 139 19.75 -10.29 -24.00
C ALA A 139 19.90 -9.39 -22.77
N TRP A 140 18.81 -9.07 -22.07
CA TRP A 140 18.81 -8.33 -20.80
C TRP A 140 19.59 -9.08 -19.72
N LEU A 141 19.32 -10.38 -19.55
CA LEU A 141 20.05 -11.24 -18.61
C LEU A 141 21.52 -11.41 -19.01
N ASP A 142 21.83 -11.64 -20.29
CA ASP A 142 23.20 -11.75 -20.79
C ASP A 142 24.01 -10.45 -20.56
N ASN A 143 23.37 -9.27 -20.61
CA ASN A 143 24.00 -7.99 -20.25
C ASN A 143 24.38 -7.93 -18.77
N ALA A 144 23.45 -8.30 -17.88
CA ALA A 144 23.70 -8.34 -16.43
C ALA A 144 24.76 -9.39 -16.05
N GLU A 145 24.78 -10.55 -16.71
CA GLU A 145 25.85 -11.55 -16.58
C GLU A 145 27.22 -10.96 -17.01
N GLN A 146 27.27 -10.25 -18.15
CA GLN A 146 28.50 -9.61 -18.64
C GLN A 146 29.00 -8.49 -17.70
N LYS A 147 28.11 -7.66 -17.15
CA LYS A 147 28.45 -6.59 -16.18
C LYS A 147 28.99 -7.16 -14.86
N SER A 148 28.43 -8.27 -14.39
CA SER A 148 28.66 -8.78 -13.03
C SER A 148 29.76 -9.83 -12.93
N GLY A 149 29.98 -10.62 -13.98
CA GLY A 149 30.80 -11.84 -13.93
C GLY A 149 30.11 -13.03 -13.24
N PHE A 150 28.82 -12.90 -12.90
CA PHE A 150 27.96 -14.01 -12.51
C PHE A 150 27.31 -14.61 -13.76
N SER A 151 27.01 -15.91 -13.79
CA SER A 151 26.49 -16.56 -15.00
C SER A 151 25.52 -17.69 -14.71
N HIS A 152 24.58 -17.91 -15.61
CA HIS A 152 23.60 -19.00 -15.49
C HIS A 152 24.21 -20.37 -15.84
N THR A 153 23.59 -21.43 -15.32
CA THR A 153 23.62 -22.74 -15.96
C THR A 153 22.37 -22.91 -16.82
N LYS A 154 22.50 -23.49 -18.03
CA LYS A 154 21.36 -23.91 -18.85
C LYS A 154 20.92 -25.30 -18.42
N GLN A 155 19.62 -25.48 -18.24
CA GLN A 155 18.98 -26.72 -17.84
C GLN A 155 17.74 -26.97 -18.70
N THR A 156 17.22 -28.20 -18.68
CA THR A 156 16.00 -28.56 -19.42
C THR A 156 15.10 -29.44 -18.57
N LEU A 157 13.82 -29.09 -18.44
CA LEU A 157 12.81 -29.89 -17.75
C LEU A 157 11.63 -30.15 -18.69
N SER A 158 11.34 -31.42 -18.92
CA SER A 158 10.19 -31.92 -19.74
C SER A 158 10.00 -31.21 -21.09
N GLY A 159 11.12 -30.79 -21.72
CA GLY A 159 11.18 -30.14 -23.03
C GLY A 159 11.38 -28.63 -23.03
N VAL A 160 11.24 -27.95 -21.88
CA VAL A 160 11.49 -26.50 -21.75
C VAL A 160 12.88 -26.23 -21.20
N GLU A 161 13.64 -25.38 -21.89
CA GLU A 161 14.92 -24.85 -21.41
C GLU A 161 14.70 -23.72 -20.40
N TYR A 162 15.56 -23.66 -19.39
CA TYR A 162 15.58 -22.58 -18.39
C TYR A 162 17.01 -22.21 -17.99
N ARG A 163 17.18 -20.96 -17.56
CA ARG A 163 18.40 -20.46 -16.90
C ARG A 163 18.27 -20.65 -15.40
N ALA A 164 19.29 -21.21 -14.76
CA ALA A 164 19.38 -21.36 -13.31
C ALA A 164 20.61 -20.61 -12.76
N TYR A 165 20.37 -19.67 -11.85
CA TYR A 165 21.37 -18.82 -11.22
C TYR A 165 21.55 -19.21 -9.73
N ARG A 166 22.70 -19.76 -9.38
CA ARG A 166 23.03 -20.24 -8.02
C ARG A 166 23.14 -19.06 -7.04
N LEU A 167 22.17 -18.92 -6.13
CA LEU A 167 22.14 -17.86 -5.12
C LEU A 167 22.92 -18.23 -3.86
N SER A 168 22.82 -19.48 -3.42
CA SER A 168 23.53 -20.01 -2.24
C SER A 168 25.02 -20.23 -2.52
N ASP A 169 25.84 -20.21 -1.47
CA ASP A 169 27.25 -20.61 -1.55
C ASP A 169 27.37 -22.15 -1.59
N ASP A 170 28.46 -22.70 -2.16
CA ASP A 170 28.70 -24.16 -2.18
C ASP A 170 28.93 -24.77 -0.77
N SER A 171 29.06 -23.91 0.24
CA SER A 171 29.14 -24.27 1.67
C SER A 171 27.81 -24.22 2.41
N ASP A 172 26.74 -23.68 1.79
CA ASP A 172 25.42 -23.60 2.41
C ASP A 172 24.75 -24.98 2.45
N SER A 173 24.05 -25.29 3.53
CA SER A 173 23.30 -26.56 3.66
C SER A 173 22.08 -26.63 2.74
N GLU A 174 21.54 -25.47 2.36
CA GLU A 174 20.40 -25.33 1.45
C GLU A 174 20.84 -24.72 0.12
N THR A 175 20.56 -25.42 -0.98
CA THR A 175 20.72 -24.85 -2.32
C THR A 175 19.52 -23.99 -2.69
N ALA A 176 19.78 -22.83 -3.29
CA ALA A 176 18.76 -21.98 -3.90
C ALA A 176 19.23 -21.51 -5.27
N ASP A 177 18.45 -21.80 -6.30
CA ASP A 177 18.64 -21.35 -7.68
C ASP A 177 17.48 -20.41 -8.07
N LEU A 178 17.80 -19.20 -8.53
CA LEU A 178 16.83 -18.36 -9.24
C LEU A 178 16.63 -18.95 -10.64
N ILE A 179 15.39 -19.29 -10.97
CA ILE A 179 15.01 -19.88 -12.24
C ILE A 179 14.34 -18.84 -13.12
N VAL A 180 14.80 -18.72 -14.37
CA VAL A 180 14.13 -17.96 -15.42
C VAL A 180 13.87 -18.85 -16.63
N ALA A 181 12.62 -18.93 -17.06
CA ALA A 181 12.20 -19.67 -18.25
C ALA A 181 11.24 -18.80 -19.09
N VAL A 182 11.18 -19.04 -20.40
CA VAL A 182 10.11 -18.51 -21.26
C VAL A 182 9.45 -19.69 -21.96
N ASN A 183 8.15 -19.87 -21.74
CA ASN A 183 7.37 -21.01 -22.23
C ASN A 183 6.02 -20.51 -22.77
N ASN A 184 5.69 -20.83 -24.03
CA ASN A 184 4.42 -20.44 -24.69
C ASN A 184 4.07 -18.93 -24.57
N GLY A 185 5.06 -18.03 -24.62
CA GLY A 185 4.85 -16.59 -24.46
C GLY A 185 4.73 -16.10 -23.02
N LEU A 186 4.89 -16.97 -22.02
CA LEU A 186 4.98 -16.60 -20.60
C LEU A 186 6.42 -16.69 -20.11
N LEU A 187 6.99 -15.56 -19.73
CA LEU A 187 8.13 -15.48 -18.83
C LEU A 187 7.69 -16.04 -17.47
N THR A 188 8.50 -16.91 -16.88
CA THR A 188 8.33 -17.40 -15.51
C THR A 188 9.63 -17.15 -14.74
N ILE A 189 9.51 -16.47 -13.60
CA ILE A 189 10.59 -16.27 -12.63
C ILE A 189 10.18 -16.94 -11.32
N THR A 190 11.02 -17.83 -10.79
CA THR A 190 10.72 -18.59 -9.57
C THR A 190 12.01 -19.06 -8.86
N LEU A 191 11.89 -19.65 -7.68
CA LEU A 191 13.01 -20.27 -6.97
C LEU A 191 12.93 -21.80 -7.06
N ASN A 192 14.05 -22.44 -7.36
CA ASN A 192 14.24 -23.86 -7.15
C ASN A 192 15.19 -24.08 -5.98
N THR A 193 14.68 -24.68 -4.91
CA THR A 193 15.42 -24.95 -3.67
C THR A 193 15.41 -26.43 -3.34
N SER A 194 16.16 -26.87 -2.32
CA SER A 194 16.05 -28.27 -1.85
C SER A 194 14.62 -28.64 -1.40
N LEU A 195 13.79 -27.64 -1.04
CA LEU A 195 12.38 -27.83 -0.68
C LEU A 195 11.57 -28.42 -1.83
N ASN A 196 11.83 -27.96 -3.06
CA ASN A 196 11.07 -28.30 -4.26
C ASN A 196 11.24 -29.78 -4.63
N GLU A 197 10.14 -30.43 -5.03
CA GLU A 197 10.19 -31.61 -5.89
C GLU A 197 10.19 -31.16 -7.36
N ASN A 198 10.74 -31.99 -8.27
CA ASN A 198 10.74 -31.67 -9.72
C ASN A 198 9.31 -31.39 -10.24
N SER A 199 8.31 -32.10 -9.73
CA SER A 199 6.89 -31.93 -10.00
C SER A 199 6.36 -30.52 -9.66
N LEU A 200 6.98 -29.85 -8.67
CA LEU A 200 6.64 -28.49 -8.29
C LEU A 200 7.28 -27.46 -9.23
N LEU A 201 8.51 -27.71 -9.69
CA LEU A 201 9.12 -26.91 -10.74
C LEU A 201 8.37 -27.07 -12.08
N GLU A 202 7.89 -28.26 -12.42
CA GLU A 202 6.98 -28.47 -13.56
C GLU A 202 5.68 -27.67 -13.40
N THR A 203 5.15 -27.55 -12.19
CA THR A 203 3.96 -26.72 -11.92
C THR A 203 4.27 -25.24 -12.10
N ALA A 204 5.39 -24.76 -11.53
CA ALA A 204 5.84 -23.38 -11.67
C ALA A 204 6.09 -22.99 -13.14
N LEU A 205 6.75 -23.84 -13.93
CA LEU A 205 7.08 -23.59 -15.34
C LEU A 205 5.89 -23.75 -16.32
N GLY A 206 4.69 -24.07 -15.82
CA GLY A 206 3.49 -24.25 -16.67
C GLY A 206 3.49 -25.56 -17.47
N LEU A 207 4.14 -26.61 -16.96
CA LEU A 207 4.26 -27.92 -17.59
C LEU A 207 3.26 -28.94 -17.00
N LYS A 208 2.94 -28.81 -15.70
CA LYS A 208 1.95 -29.63 -14.99
C LYS A 208 0.87 -28.72 -14.36
N PRO A 209 -0.42 -28.85 -14.70
CA PRO A 209 -1.49 -28.12 -14.01
C PRO A 209 -1.54 -28.41 -12.50
N ALA A 210 -2.07 -27.46 -11.73
CA ALA A 210 -2.29 -27.65 -10.29
C ALA A 210 -3.39 -28.70 -10.04
N GLU A 211 -3.27 -29.44 -8.93
CA GLU A 211 -4.19 -30.57 -8.64
C GLU A 211 -5.58 -30.10 -8.19
N GLN A 212 -5.67 -28.90 -7.61
CA GLN A 212 -6.90 -28.13 -7.39
C GLN A 212 -6.61 -26.68 -7.85
N PRO A 213 -6.83 -26.36 -9.14
CA PRO A 213 -6.46 -25.05 -9.68
C PRO A 213 -7.49 -23.98 -9.30
N ILE A 214 -7.03 -22.73 -9.14
CA ILE A 214 -7.89 -21.63 -8.67
C ILE A 214 -9.07 -21.34 -9.62
N ASN A 215 -8.90 -21.57 -10.93
CA ASN A 215 -9.97 -21.44 -11.93
C ASN A 215 -11.04 -22.55 -11.88
N ALA A 216 -10.86 -23.59 -11.05
CA ALA A 216 -11.92 -24.54 -10.71
C ALA A 216 -12.72 -24.13 -9.45
N THR A 217 -12.44 -22.94 -8.89
CA THR A 217 -13.10 -22.39 -7.70
C THR A 217 -13.81 -21.08 -8.00
N THR A 218 -14.72 -20.66 -7.11
CA THR A 218 -15.36 -19.34 -7.18
C THR A 218 -14.55 -18.22 -6.52
N LEU A 219 -13.38 -18.53 -5.92
CA LEU A 219 -12.67 -17.64 -4.99
C LEU A 219 -12.37 -16.24 -5.56
N ILE A 220 -12.00 -16.14 -6.83
CA ILE A 220 -11.79 -14.86 -7.53
C ILE A 220 -13.12 -14.11 -7.66
N GLN A 221 -14.15 -14.72 -8.24
CA GLN A 221 -15.45 -14.08 -8.49
C GLN A 221 -16.15 -13.66 -7.19
N ASP A 222 -16.11 -14.51 -6.16
CA ASP A 222 -16.67 -14.21 -4.84
C ASP A 222 -15.99 -12.98 -4.23
N SER A 223 -14.68 -12.84 -4.42
CA SER A 223 -13.90 -11.70 -3.89
C SER A 223 -14.18 -10.41 -4.66
N LEU A 224 -14.25 -10.44 -5.99
CA LEU A 224 -14.68 -9.30 -6.82
C LEU A 224 -16.09 -8.84 -6.41
N THR A 225 -17.03 -9.78 -6.33
CA THR A 225 -18.45 -9.53 -6.07
C THR A 225 -18.70 -9.04 -4.64
N LYS A 226 -18.01 -9.60 -3.63
CA LYS A 226 -18.14 -9.21 -2.21
C LYS A 226 -17.72 -7.76 -1.97
N HIS A 227 -16.68 -7.29 -2.65
CA HIS A 227 -16.10 -5.96 -2.43
C HIS A 227 -16.50 -4.92 -3.48
N GLY A 228 -17.10 -5.33 -4.60
CA GLY A 228 -17.48 -4.43 -5.70
C GLY A 228 -16.31 -3.97 -6.57
N PHE A 229 -15.22 -4.74 -6.63
CA PHE A 229 -14.05 -4.40 -7.43
C PHE A 229 -14.29 -4.54 -8.94
N MET A 230 -13.58 -3.74 -9.74
CA MET A 230 -13.51 -3.91 -11.18
C MET A 230 -12.82 -5.24 -11.54
N GLU A 231 -13.27 -5.87 -12.63
CA GLU A 231 -12.74 -7.15 -13.13
C GLU A 231 -11.38 -7.02 -13.86
N GLU A 232 -10.50 -6.11 -13.42
CA GLU A 232 -9.21 -5.83 -14.10
C GLU A 232 -8.03 -6.54 -13.44
N GLY A 233 -8.05 -6.67 -12.12
CA GLY A 233 -7.02 -7.38 -11.37
C GLY A 233 -7.39 -7.53 -9.91
N ILE A 234 -6.93 -8.61 -9.30
CA ILE A 234 -7.21 -8.94 -7.91
C ILE A 234 -6.04 -9.69 -7.25
N GLY A 235 -5.77 -9.38 -6.00
CA GLY A 235 -4.85 -10.13 -5.15
C GLY A 235 -5.45 -10.50 -3.81
N PHE A 236 -4.87 -11.49 -3.14
CA PHE A 236 -5.22 -11.84 -1.77
C PHE A 236 -4.04 -12.47 -1.01
N ILE A 237 -4.11 -12.36 0.32
CA ILE A 237 -3.32 -13.12 1.28
C ILE A 237 -4.30 -14.06 2.01
N ASN A 238 -4.11 -15.37 1.86
CA ASN A 238 -5.00 -16.40 2.40
C ASN A 238 -4.60 -16.75 3.84
N HIS A 239 -5.24 -16.13 4.82
CA HIS A 239 -4.90 -16.33 6.23
C HIS A 239 -5.20 -17.76 6.69
N GLN A 240 -6.24 -18.40 6.16
CA GLN A 240 -6.63 -19.77 6.51
C GLN A 240 -5.53 -20.78 6.15
N GLU A 241 -5.00 -20.70 4.92
CA GLU A 241 -3.91 -21.59 4.49
C GLU A 241 -2.56 -21.23 5.16
N ILE A 242 -2.32 -19.96 5.53
CA ILE A 242 -1.16 -19.59 6.36
C ILE A 242 -1.28 -20.17 7.78
N ALA A 243 -2.43 -20.03 8.43
CA ALA A 243 -2.70 -20.57 9.77
C ALA A 243 -2.54 -22.10 9.80
N LYS A 244 -3.15 -22.79 8.83
CA LYS A 244 -3.01 -24.24 8.60
C LYS A 244 -1.56 -24.65 8.37
N ALA A 245 -0.74 -23.81 7.73
CA ALA A 245 0.68 -24.11 7.49
C ALA A 245 1.55 -24.04 8.73
N ILE A 246 1.29 -23.09 9.63
CA ILE A 246 2.03 -22.99 10.89
C ILE A 246 1.57 -24.05 11.92
N THR A 247 0.27 -24.39 11.97
CA THR A 247 -0.27 -25.35 12.95
C THR A 247 -0.29 -26.82 12.51
N THR A 248 -0.22 -27.13 11.21
CA THR A 248 -0.08 -28.52 10.72
C THR A 248 1.34 -28.80 10.24
N LYS A 249 1.68 -30.07 10.01
CA LYS A 249 2.97 -30.46 9.40
C LYS A 249 2.90 -30.59 7.88
N ASP A 250 1.73 -30.91 7.36
CA ASP A 250 1.54 -31.35 5.98
C ASP A 250 0.16 -31.03 5.39
N GLY A 251 -0.68 -30.26 6.09
CA GLY A 251 -2.08 -29.96 5.69
C GLY A 251 -2.23 -29.13 4.40
N ASN A 252 -1.16 -28.46 3.97
CA ASN A 252 -1.02 -27.85 2.63
C ASN A 252 0.46 -27.86 2.21
N LEU A 253 0.79 -27.34 1.04
CA LEU A 253 2.17 -27.32 0.56
C LEU A 253 3.09 -26.41 1.40
N LEU A 254 2.59 -25.28 1.90
CA LEU A 254 3.35 -24.38 2.78
C LEU A 254 3.70 -25.08 4.10
N ALA A 255 2.79 -25.86 4.68
CA ALA A 255 3.02 -26.67 5.89
C ALA A 255 4.20 -27.60 5.72
N LYS A 256 4.27 -28.31 4.58
CA LYS A 256 5.34 -29.25 4.22
C LYS A 256 6.68 -28.53 4.09
N HIS A 257 6.71 -27.37 3.43
CA HIS A 257 7.91 -26.56 3.26
C HIS A 257 8.42 -26.04 4.61
N LEU A 258 7.55 -25.49 5.47
CA LEU A 258 7.90 -25.04 6.82
C LEU A 258 8.37 -26.20 7.72
N THR A 259 7.78 -27.39 7.60
CA THR A 259 8.24 -28.60 8.30
C THR A 259 9.63 -29.02 7.87
N LYS A 260 9.92 -28.96 6.56
CA LYS A 260 11.20 -29.35 5.99
C LYS A 260 12.31 -28.37 6.40
N LEU A 261 12.06 -27.06 6.33
CA LEU A 261 12.96 -26.02 6.86
C LEU A 261 13.26 -26.21 8.36
N ALA A 262 12.23 -26.40 9.19
CA ALA A 262 12.43 -26.63 10.62
C ALA A 262 13.27 -27.90 10.92
N GLN A 263 13.17 -28.94 10.08
CA GLN A 263 14.02 -30.14 10.19
C GLN A 263 15.47 -29.88 9.77
N MET A 264 15.71 -29.04 8.77
CA MET A 264 17.06 -28.65 8.32
C MET A 264 17.78 -27.81 9.38
N ASP A 265 17.14 -26.76 9.87
CA ASP A 265 17.70 -25.86 10.90
C ASP A 265 17.67 -26.46 12.31
N ASN A 266 17.07 -27.65 12.49
CA ASN A 266 16.79 -28.28 13.78
C ASN A 266 15.94 -27.37 14.72
N SER A 267 15.14 -26.47 14.14
CA SER A 267 14.25 -25.56 14.86
C SER A 267 13.06 -26.29 15.45
N ASN A 268 12.64 -25.84 16.63
CA ASN A 268 11.43 -26.30 17.33
C ASN A 268 10.39 -25.18 17.50
N GLU A 269 10.55 -24.04 16.81
CA GLU A 269 9.71 -22.84 17.00
C GLU A 269 8.23 -23.09 16.70
N LEU A 270 7.92 -23.92 15.69
CA LEU A 270 6.54 -24.31 15.36
C LEU A 270 5.99 -25.45 16.23
N THR A 271 6.78 -26.05 17.13
CA THR A 271 6.37 -27.26 17.87
C THR A 271 5.23 -26.98 18.86
N SER A 272 5.17 -25.79 19.48
CA SER A 272 4.06 -25.39 20.36
C SER A 272 2.78 -25.06 19.59
N LEU A 273 2.91 -24.51 18.37
CA LEU A 273 1.80 -24.24 17.45
C LEU A 273 1.24 -25.52 16.81
N ARG A 274 2.04 -26.60 16.74
CA ARG A 274 1.69 -27.85 16.03
C ARG A 274 1.01 -28.88 16.92
N THR A 275 -0.05 -28.43 17.59
CA THR A 275 -0.98 -29.27 18.37
C THR A 275 -2.38 -29.24 17.76
N PRO A 276 -3.21 -30.30 17.90
CA PRO A 276 -4.58 -30.30 17.36
C PRO A 276 -5.47 -29.19 17.94
N VAL A 277 -5.16 -28.74 19.17
CA VAL A 277 -5.83 -27.62 19.83
C VAL A 277 -5.50 -26.31 19.12
N CYS A 278 -4.21 -26.03 18.91
CA CYS A 278 -3.78 -24.85 18.16
C CYS A 278 -4.31 -24.86 16.72
N GLU A 279 -4.32 -26.02 16.04
CA GLU A 279 -4.92 -26.16 14.70
C GLU A 279 -6.39 -25.72 14.69
N GLN A 280 -7.20 -26.23 15.63
CA GLN A 280 -8.62 -25.87 15.74
C GLN A 280 -8.83 -24.39 16.11
N GLU A 281 -8.03 -23.83 17.02
CA GLU A 281 -8.18 -22.46 17.50
C GLU A 281 -7.72 -21.42 16.48
N PHE A 282 -6.60 -21.63 15.78
CA PHE A 282 -6.18 -20.79 14.66
C PHE A 282 -7.12 -20.90 13.46
N ALA A 283 -7.70 -22.09 13.19
CA ALA A 283 -8.76 -22.23 12.19
C ALA A 283 -10.04 -21.47 12.58
N SER A 284 -10.36 -21.37 13.88
CA SER A 284 -11.49 -20.58 14.37
C SER A 284 -11.24 -19.07 14.26
N ILE A 285 -10.02 -18.61 14.56
CA ILE A 285 -9.61 -17.21 14.36
C ILE A 285 -9.65 -16.84 12.88
N THR A 286 -9.14 -17.69 11.99
CA THR A 286 -9.15 -17.44 10.53
C THR A 286 -10.47 -17.78 9.85
N ALA A 287 -11.45 -18.39 10.53
CA ALA A 287 -12.84 -18.35 10.11
C ALA A 287 -13.45 -16.94 10.30
N ASN A 288 -13.00 -16.21 11.32
CA ASN A 288 -13.35 -14.80 11.52
C ASN A 288 -12.56 -13.86 10.60
N TRP A 289 -11.28 -14.11 10.35
CA TRP A 289 -10.43 -13.30 9.44
C TRP A 289 -9.86 -14.13 8.28
N PRO A 290 -10.65 -14.47 7.25
CA PRO A 290 -10.27 -15.48 6.25
C PRO A 290 -9.12 -15.08 5.33
N LYS A 291 -9.08 -13.82 4.91
CA LYS A 291 -8.13 -13.31 3.92
C LYS A 291 -8.05 -11.78 3.97
N THR A 292 -6.93 -11.25 3.50
CA THR A 292 -6.84 -9.86 3.05
C THR A 292 -6.99 -9.87 1.53
N VAL A 293 -7.84 -9.03 0.95
CA VAL A 293 -8.06 -8.93 -0.51
C VAL A 293 -7.65 -7.53 -0.99
N MET A 294 -7.14 -7.42 -2.20
CA MET A 294 -6.83 -6.15 -2.87
C MET A 294 -7.42 -6.17 -4.28
N GLY A 295 -8.04 -5.07 -4.70
CA GLY A 295 -8.59 -4.90 -6.05
C GLY A 295 -8.76 -3.43 -6.42
N PHE A 296 -9.21 -3.18 -7.66
CA PHE A 296 -9.41 -1.83 -8.20
C PHE A 296 -10.86 -1.36 -8.02
N ASP A 297 -11.02 -0.10 -7.62
CA ASP A 297 -12.30 0.63 -7.56
C ASP A 297 -12.50 1.55 -8.77
N SER A 298 -11.40 2.08 -9.32
CA SER A 298 -11.40 2.86 -10.56
C SER A 298 -10.05 2.71 -11.27
N LEU A 299 -10.03 2.77 -12.61
CA LEU A 299 -8.81 2.52 -13.38
C LEU A 299 -8.91 3.16 -14.78
N SER A 300 -7.97 4.05 -15.10
CA SER A 300 -7.92 4.81 -16.36
C SER A 300 -6.47 5.17 -16.69
N ILE A 301 -5.90 4.62 -17.76
CA ILE A 301 -4.52 4.84 -18.18
C ILE A 301 -4.48 5.29 -19.65
N ASN A 302 -3.60 6.25 -19.94
CA ASN A 302 -3.17 6.64 -21.28
C ASN A 302 -1.77 7.29 -21.20
N ASP A 303 -1.12 7.45 -22.36
CA ASP A 303 0.25 7.97 -22.51
C ASP A 303 0.52 9.36 -21.87
N LYS A 304 -0.53 10.11 -21.46
CA LYS A 304 -0.42 11.39 -20.75
C LYS A 304 -0.83 11.37 -19.28
N GLU A 305 -1.70 10.46 -18.87
CA GLU A 305 -2.26 10.42 -17.52
C GLU A 305 -2.63 8.99 -17.11
N SER A 306 -2.28 8.61 -15.89
CA SER A 306 -2.79 7.41 -15.23
C SER A 306 -3.50 7.79 -13.95
N SER A 307 -4.71 7.29 -13.76
CA SER A 307 -5.47 7.43 -12.52
C SER A 307 -6.02 6.07 -12.12
N PHE A 308 -5.75 5.65 -10.88
CA PHE A 308 -6.28 4.41 -10.34
C PHE A 308 -6.67 4.54 -8.86
N GLY A 309 -7.89 4.10 -8.57
CA GLY A 309 -8.36 3.80 -7.23
C GLY A 309 -8.17 2.32 -6.94
N ALA A 310 -7.41 2.00 -5.90
CA ALA A 310 -7.19 0.63 -5.45
C ALA A 310 -7.48 0.52 -3.95
N ARG A 311 -8.07 -0.59 -3.52
CA ARG A 311 -8.50 -0.79 -2.13
C ARG A 311 -8.12 -2.17 -1.63
N MET A 312 -7.51 -2.20 -0.45
CA MET A 312 -7.25 -3.39 0.32
C MET A 312 -8.33 -3.54 1.40
N VAL A 313 -8.86 -4.74 1.59
CA VAL A 313 -9.81 -5.08 2.66
C VAL A 313 -9.27 -6.26 3.45
N VAL A 314 -8.98 -6.04 4.74
CA VAL A 314 -8.76 -7.12 5.71
C VAL A 314 -10.14 -7.65 6.08
N GLU A 315 -10.53 -8.80 5.52
CA GLU A 315 -11.90 -9.30 5.70
C GLU A 315 -12.16 -9.71 7.14
N SER A 316 -13.36 -9.40 7.63
CA SER A 316 -13.85 -9.91 8.91
C SER A 316 -15.28 -10.41 8.80
N ASN A 317 -15.52 -11.58 9.38
CA ASN A 317 -16.85 -12.13 9.67
C ASN A 317 -17.24 -11.88 11.14
N ASN A 318 -16.32 -11.36 11.97
CA ASN A 318 -16.60 -11.03 13.37
C ASN A 318 -17.36 -9.70 13.45
N SER A 319 -18.68 -9.79 13.59
CA SER A 319 -19.58 -8.64 13.67
C SER A 319 -19.45 -7.85 14.97
N VAL A 320 -18.97 -8.43 16.07
CA VAL A 320 -18.73 -7.72 17.35
C VAL A 320 -17.58 -6.74 17.17
N LEU A 321 -16.44 -7.24 16.66
CA LEU A 321 -15.27 -6.40 16.38
C LEU A 321 -15.58 -5.34 15.32
N LEU A 322 -16.26 -5.70 14.23
CA LEU A 322 -16.64 -4.72 13.20
C LEU A 322 -17.57 -3.63 13.76
N SER A 323 -18.60 -4.00 14.54
CA SER A 323 -19.51 -3.03 15.17
C SER A 323 -18.76 -2.09 16.12
N ALA A 324 -17.79 -2.60 16.89
CA ALA A 324 -16.96 -1.80 17.78
C ALA A 324 -16.05 -0.84 17.00
N TYR A 325 -15.36 -1.31 15.96
CA TYR A 325 -14.53 -0.44 15.11
C TYR A 325 -15.35 0.61 14.34
N GLN A 326 -16.56 0.25 13.86
CA GLN A 326 -17.52 1.19 13.25
C GLN A 326 -18.03 2.22 14.26
N ALA A 327 -18.32 1.82 15.51
CA ALA A 327 -18.75 2.74 16.55
C ALA A 327 -17.64 3.73 16.95
N MET A 328 -16.36 3.32 16.97
CA MET A 328 -15.22 4.22 17.17
C MET A 328 -14.96 5.16 16.00
N SER A 329 -15.25 4.71 14.76
CA SER A 329 -15.06 5.52 13.56
C SER A 329 -15.87 6.80 13.68
N GLY A 330 -15.23 7.95 13.49
CA GLY A 330 -15.87 9.25 13.66
C GLY A 330 -16.14 9.96 12.33
N PHE A 331 -16.07 11.29 12.38
CA PHE A 331 -16.39 12.18 11.26
C PHE A 331 -15.13 12.77 10.62
N ILE A 332 -15.00 12.51 9.32
CA ILE A 332 -14.10 13.15 8.37
C ILE A 332 -14.90 14.23 7.63
N PRO A 333 -14.50 15.51 7.69
CA PRO A 333 -15.15 16.59 6.96
C PRO A 333 -15.05 16.42 5.44
N SER A 334 -16.08 16.85 4.71
CA SER A 334 -16.15 16.81 3.23
C SER A 334 -14.91 17.40 2.54
N TYR A 335 -14.37 18.52 3.04
CA TYR A 335 -13.18 19.17 2.46
C TYR A 335 -11.87 18.41 2.66
N ALA A 336 -11.85 17.40 3.53
CA ALA A 336 -10.69 16.53 3.77
C ALA A 336 -10.87 15.14 3.12
N SER A 337 -12.00 14.89 2.46
CA SER A 337 -12.25 13.70 1.64
C SER A 337 -12.41 14.04 0.14
N ASN A 338 -12.97 15.21 -0.19
CA ASN A 338 -12.86 15.81 -1.52
C ASN A 338 -11.52 16.55 -1.65
N THR A 339 -10.72 16.16 -2.63
CA THR A 339 -9.35 16.62 -2.85
C THR A 339 -9.25 17.72 -3.93
N GLU A 340 -10.40 18.13 -4.49
CA GLU A 340 -10.50 19.11 -5.58
C GLU A 340 -9.94 20.50 -5.16
N ASN A 341 -8.77 20.84 -5.70
CA ASN A 341 -8.00 22.06 -5.40
C ASN A 341 -7.52 22.17 -3.94
N ALA A 342 -7.17 21.03 -3.32
CA ALA A 342 -6.28 21.02 -2.17
C ALA A 342 -4.81 20.89 -2.63
N VAL A 343 -3.88 21.45 -1.84
CA VAL A 343 -2.45 21.14 -1.87
C VAL A 343 -2.17 19.92 -0.98
N PHE A 344 -2.77 19.94 0.22
CA PHE A 344 -2.67 18.89 1.22
C PHE A 344 -3.96 18.85 2.04
N SER A 345 -4.40 17.67 2.46
CA SER A 345 -5.38 17.55 3.53
C SER A 345 -5.15 16.30 4.39
N MET A 346 -5.59 16.35 5.64
CA MET A 346 -5.67 15.18 6.50
C MET A 346 -6.84 15.31 7.48
N ALA A 347 -7.50 14.20 7.79
CA ALA A 347 -8.54 14.13 8.80
C ALA A 347 -8.51 12.81 9.56
N TYR A 348 -8.77 12.90 10.86
CA TYR A 348 -8.90 11.77 11.76
C TYR A 348 -10.28 11.80 12.41
N GLY A 349 -11.13 10.84 12.03
CA GLY A 349 -12.47 10.67 12.56
C GLY A 349 -12.45 9.71 13.75
N ILE A 350 -12.77 10.20 14.95
CA ILE A 350 -12.88 9.37 16.15
C ILE A 350 -14.07 9.81 17.02
N ASP A 351 -15.00 8.89 17.27
CA ASP A 351 -16.12 9.13 18.19
C ASP A 351 -15.68 8.85 19.63
N VAL A 352 -15.27 9.90 20.34
CA VAL A 352 -14.73 9.78 21.70
C VAL A 352 -15.75 9.26 22.71
N ASN A 353 -17.05 9.42 22.44
CA ASN A 353 -18.12 8.86 23.29
C ASN A 353 -18.16 7.33 23.19
N GLN A 354 -17.84 6.78 22.01
CA GLN A 354 -17.86 5.34 21.72
C GLN A 354 -16.51 4.66 21.90
N LEU A 355 -15.41 5.41 21.92
CA LEU A 355 -14.04 4.90 22.06
C LEU A 355 -13.88 3.93 23.23
N VAL A 356 -14.30 4.32 24.44
CA VAL A 356 -14.15 3.48 25.64
C VAL A 356 -15.01 2.20 25.61
N PRO A 357 -16.34 2.25 25.39
CA PRO A 357 -17.15 1.03 25.35
C PRO A 357 -16.77 0.11 24.18
N SER A 358 -16.32 0.66 23.06
CA SER A 358 -15.88 -0.14 21.91
C SER A 358 -14.53 -0.81 22.15
N LEU A 359 -13.55 -0.11 22.76
CA LEU A 359 -12.30 -0.73 23.19
C LEU A 359 -12.53 -1.84 24.22
N LEU A 360 -13.49 -1.67 25.13
CA LEU A 360 -13.90 -2.72 26.06
C LEU A 360 -14.53 -3.90 25.31
N SER A 361 -15.41 -3.67 24.34
CA SER A 361 -15.99 -4.74 23.50
C SER A 361 -14.93 -5.50 22.70
N VAL A 362 -13.93 -4.81 22.14
CA VAL A 362 -12.78 -5.45 21.45
C VAL A 362 -11.93 -6.25 22.43
N TRP A 363 -11.71 -5.73 23.64
CA TRP A 363 -10.92 -6.40 24.69
C TRP A 363 -11.62 -7.66 25.21
N GLU A 364 -12.92 -7.60 25.49
CA GLU A 364 -13.73 -8.75 25.93
C GLU A 364 -13.84 -9.83 24.85
N GLU A 365 -14.04 -9.44 23.59
CA GLU A 365 -14.09 -10.36 22.44
C GLU A 365 -12.72 -11.03 22.18
N MET A 366 -11.59 -10.30 22.32
CA MET A 366 -10.26 -10.90 22.18
C MET A 366 -9.87 -11.82 23.36
N LEU A 367 -10.52 -11.66 24.51
CA LEU A 367 -10.38 -12.54 25.68
C LEU A 367 -11.40 -13.70 25.68
N THR A 368 -12.22 -13.85 24.63
CA THR A 368 -13.26 -14.89 24.54
C THR A 368 -13.17 -15.65 23.21
N PRO A 369 -13.12 -16.99 23.18
CA PRO A 369 -13.09 -17.93 24.31
C PRO A 369 -11.73 -17.96 25.03
N ASP A 370 -11.68 -18.62 26.19
CA ASP A 370 -10.41 -19.02 26.83
C ASP A 370 -9.66 -20.01 25.94
N TYR A 371 -8.63 -19.56 25.22
CA TYR A 371 -7.83 -20.43 24.35
C TYR A 371 -7.07 -21.49 25.16
N GLN A 372 -6.83 -22.65 24.55
CA GLN A 372 -6.08 -23.77 25.14
C GLN A 372 -4.73 -24.00 24.42
N CYS A 373 -4.51 -23.34 23.29
CA CYS A 373 -3.20 -23.22 22.64
C CYS A 373 -2.28 -22.27 23.42
N GLU A 374 -1.16 -22.77 23.94
CA GLU A 374 -0.22 -22.00 24.79
C GLU A 374 0.21 -20.65 24.18
N PRO A 375 0.59 -20.53 22.89
CA PRO A 375 0.84 -19.23 22.26
C PRO A 375 -0.33 -18.24 22.34
N LEU A 376 -1.58 -18.70 22.18
CA LEU A 376 -2.77 -17.85 22.27
C LEU A 376 -3.12 -17.49 23.72
N GLN A 377 -2.91 -18.41 24.67
CA GLN A 377 -2.99 -18.12 26.11
C GLN A 377 -2.02 -17.01 26.53
N ASN A 378 -0.78 -17.05 26.03
CA ASN A 378 0.21 -16.01 26.30
C ASN A 378 -0.23 -14.64 25.74
N VAL A 379 -0.89 -14.59 24.58
CA VAL A 379 -1.49 -13.36 24.04
C VAL A 379 -2.64 -12.88 24.95
N GLN A 380 -3.56 -13.76 25.36
CA GLN A 380 -4.66 -13.38 26.26
C GLN A 380 -4.14 -12.91 27.63
N MET A 381 -3.13 -13.56 28.21
CA MET A 381 -2.47 -13.12 29.45
C MET A 381 -1.79 -11.75 29.31
N ALA A 382 -1.25 -11.41 28.14
CA ALA A 382 -0.72 -10.08 27.87
C ALA A 382 -1.86 -9.04 27.71
N MET A 383 -2.95 -9.39 27.02
CA MET A 383 -4.11 -8.51 26.85
C MET A 383 -4.87 -8.25 28.16
N GLN A 384 -4.98 -9.25 29.06
CA GLN A 384 -5.57 -9.08 30.40
C GLN A 384 -4.85 -7.99 31.23
N GLN A 385 -3.56 -7.76 31.00
CA GLN A 385 -2.78 -6.71 31.66
C GLN A 385 -3.01 -5.31 31.04
N GLN A 386 -3.60 -5.24 29.84
CA GLN A 386 -3.83 -4.02 29.06
C GLN A 386 -5.31 -3.63 29.03
N ASN A 387 -5.96 -3.59 30.20
CA ASN A 387 -7.38 -3.19 30.30
C ASN A 387 -7.58 -1.72 29.80
N PRO A 388 -8.43 -1.49 28.79
CA PRO A 388 -8.57 -0.17 28.17
C PRO A 388 -9.41 0.83 29.00
N GLY A 389 -10.03 0.43 30.11
CA GLY A 389 -10.84 1.32 30.94
C GLY A 389 -10.09 2.55 31.47
N MET A 390 -8.76 2.46 31.59
CA MET A 390 -7.90 3.60 31.95
C MET A 390 -7.92 4.73 30.91
N VAL A 391 -8.17 4.42 29.63
CA VAL A 391 -8.30 5.42 28.54
C VAL A 391 -9.46 6.38 28.81
N GLY A 392 -10.53 5.91 29.47
CA GLY A 392 -11.70 6.72 29.83
C GLY A 392 -11.39 7.90 30.75
N MET A 393 -10.31 7.86 31.52
CA MET A 393 -9.86 9.00 32.33
C MET A 393 -9.13 10.07 31.51
N MET A 394 -8.53 9.70 30.38
CA MET A 394 -7.91 10.66 29.44
C MET A 394 -8.95 11.29 28.51
N THR A 395 -9.91 10.49 28.03
CA THR A 395 -10.90 10.94 27.04
C THR A 395 -12.02 11.81 27.60
N GLY A 396 -12.29 11.77 28.91
CA GLY A 396 -13.39 12.53 29.53
C GLY A 396 -13.36 14.05 29.31
N MET A 397 -12.18 14.63 29.03
CA MET A 397 -12.03 16.05 28.68
C MET A 397 -12.35 16.36 27.20
N ALA A 398 -12.32 15.35 26.33
CA ALA A 398 -12.68 15.42 24.91
C ALA A 398 -14.07 14.84 24.63
N ASN A 399 -14.92 14.70 25.66
CA ASN A 399 -16.27 14.18 25.54
C ASN A 399 -17.09 14.98 24.50
N GLY A 400 -17.69 14.28 23.55
CA GLY A 400 -18.41 14.82 22.42
C GLY A 400 -17.56 15.07 21.17
N LEU A 401 -16.23 14.89 21.20
CA LEU A 401 -15.39 14.97 20.01
C LEU A 401 -15.72 13.82 19.04
N LYS A 402 -15.83 14.16 17.75
CA LYS A 402 -16.13 13.25 16.63
C LYS A 402 -15.03 13.20 15.57
N GLY A 403 -14.16 14.20 15.50
CA GLY A 403 -13.02 14.19 14.59
C GLY A 403 -12.30 15.53 14.47
N ILE A 404 -11.12 15.50 13.85
CA ILE A 404 -10.30 16.67 13.54
C ILE A 404 -9.92 16.58 12.06
N GLY A 405 -10.03 17.69 11.32
CA GLY A 405 -9.60 17.77 9.92
C GLY A 405 -8.82 19.03 9.64
N MET A 406 -7.89 19.00 8.68
CA MET A 406 -7.18 20.16 8.16
C MET A 406 -6.95 20.06 6.66
N ALA A 407 -6.87 21.20 5.99
CA ALA A 407 -6.48 21.28 4.58
C ALA A 407 -5.75 22.60 4.29
N VAL A 408 -4.86 22.57 3.31
CA VAL A 408 -4.22 23.72 2.67
C VAL A 408 -4.69 23.75 1.22
N PHE A 409 -5.16 24.90 0.75
CA PHE A 409 -5.71 25.13 -0.59
C PHE A 409 -4.79 26.01 -1.47
N ASP A 410 -4.03 26.94 -0.87
CA ASP A 410 -3.01 27.77 -1.51
C ASP A 410 -1.98 28.22 -0.44
N TYR A 411 -0.74 28.48 -0.82
CA TYR A 411 0.25 29.14 0.04
C TYR A 411 1.34 29.82 -0.81
N LYS A 412 1.96 30.86 -0.25
CA LYS A 412 3.05 31.61 -0.91
C LYS A 412 4.13 31.96 0.09
N LEU A 413 5.39 31.90 -0.33
CA LEU A 413 6.54 32.29 0.47
C LEU A 413 6.73 33.81 0.41
N ALA A 414 6.95 34.45 1.56
CA ALA A 414 7.23 35.89 1.68
C ALA A 414 8.66 36.22 1.27
N ASP A 415 9.62 35.36 1.63
CA ASP A 415 10.96 35.35 1.09
C ASP A 415 11.26 33.96 0.55
N ILE A 416 11.63 33.96 -0.72
CA ILE A 416 12.00 32.81 -1.54
C ILE A 416 13.23 32.06 -0.98
N SER A 417 14.10 32.77 -0.24
CA SER A 417 15.24 32.22 0.50
C SER A 417 14.92 31.71 1.91
N ARG A 418 13.67 31.87 2.38
CA ARG A 418 13.26 31.52 3.75
C ARG A 418 11.88 30.84 3.73
N PRO A 419 11.82 29.53 3.37
CA PRO A 419 10.57 28.80 3.18
C PRO A 419 9.72 28.67 4.46
N GLU A 420 10.24 29.06 5.62
CA GLU A 420 9.46 29.19 6.86
C GLU A 420 8.60 30.47 6.94
N GLU A 421 8.82 31.48 6.08
CA GLU A 421 8.06 32.73 6.07
C GLU A 421 7.04 32.77 4.92
N LEU A 422 5.76 32.83 5.27
CA LEU A 422 4.64 32.81 4.32
C LEU A 422 4.09 34.23 4.04
N GLU A 423 3.93 34.60 2.77
CA GLU A 423 3.21 35.83 2.36
C GLU A 423 1.72 35.66 2.65
N SER A 424 1.17 34.52 2.22
CA SER A 424 -0.24 34.16 2.34
C SER A 424 -0.42 32.66 2.51
N LEU A 425 -1.50 32.27 3.18
CA LEU A 425 -1.88 30.87 3.42
C LEU A 425 -3.39 30.74 3.33
N ASP A 426 -3.91 29.95 2.40
CA ASP A 426 -5.32 29.58 2.36
C ASP A 426 -5.48 28.18 2.96
N ALA A 427 -5.94 28.10 4.21
CA ALA A 427 -5.95 26.88 4.99
C ALA A 427 -7.05 26.86 6.06
N ILE A 428 -7.50 25.65 6.41
CA ILE A 428 -8.55 25.38 7.38
C ILE A 428 -8.12 24.29 8.36
N ILE A 429 -8.49 24.43 9.63
CA ILE A 429 -8.47 23.39 10.65
C ILE A 429 -9.86 23.37 11.31
N SER A 430 -10.49 22.20 11.41
CA SER A 430 -11.76 22.02 12.10
C SER A 430 -11.69 20.93 13.16
N VAL A 431 -12.40 21.18 14.27
CA VAL A 431 -12.67 20.22 15.34
C VAL A 431 -14.18 19.99 15.38
N SER A 432 -14.60 18.77 15.07
CA SER A 432 -16.01 18.39 14.88
C SER A 432 -16.53 17.69 16.13
N ALA A 433 -17.64 18.15 16.71
CA ALA A 433 -18.11 17.66 18.01
C ALA A 433 -19.62 17.83 18.23
N ASP A 434 -20.18 17.07 19.18
CA ASP A 434 -21.56 17.21 19.66
C ASP A 434 -21.82 18.62 20.25
N ASN A 435 -20.78 19.24 20.85
CA ASN A 435 -20.80 20.62 21.34
C ASN A 435 -19.41 21.27 21.23
N PRO A 436 -19.06 21.90 20.09
CA PRO A 436 -17.76 22.54 19.90
C PRO A 436 -17.52 23.74 20.84
N GLY A 437 -18.58 24.43 21.27
CA GLY A 437 -18.47 25.54 22.22
C GLY A 437 -17.99 25.09 23.60
N ALA A 438 -18.50 23.96 24.10
CA ALA A 438 -18.05 23.40 25.38
C ALA A 438 -16.58 22.93 25.32
N LEU A 439 -16.12 22.35 24.20
CA LEU A 439 -14.70 22.01 24.02
C LEU A 439 -13.81 23.26 23.99
N PHE A 440 -14.28 24.36 23.39
CA PHE A 440 -13.55 25.63 23.40
C PHE A 440 -13.46 26.25 24.81
N ASP A 441 -14.53 26.20 25.60
CA ASP A 441 -14.52 26.66 26.99
C ASP A 441 -13.73 25.73 27.95
N ILE A 442 -13.47 24.48 27.56
CA ILE A 442 -12.45 23.62 28.18
C ILE A 442 -11.05 24.11 27.79
N ALA A 443 -10.78 24.35 26.49
CA ALA A 443 -9.46 24.79 26.01
C ALA A 443 -8.98 26.10 26.67
N LYS A 444 -9.89 27.05 26.94
CA LYS A 444 -9.62 28.30 27.69
C LYS A 444 -9.06 28.08 29.10
N GLN A 445 -9.29 26.93 29.71
CA GLN A 445 -8.76 26.61 31.05
C GLN A 445 -7.27 26.21 31.00
N PHE A 446 -6.75 25.89 29.80
CA PHE A 446 -5.37 25.48 29.57
C PHE A 446 -4.54 26.54 28.82
N SER A 447 -5.15 27.36 27.95
CA SER A 447 -4.54 28.57 27.42
C SER A 447 -5.23 29.83 27.96
N PRO A 448 -4.58 30.61 28.85
CA PRO A 448 -5.08 31.91 29.31
C PRO A 448 -5.26 32.93 28.18
N GLU A 449 -4.58 32.75 27.05
CA GLU A 449 -4.61 33.64 25.88
C GLU A 449 -5.97 33.53 25.15
N LEU A 450 -6.62 32.36 25.20
CA LEU A 450 -7.98 32.16 24.69
C LEU A 450 -9.07 32.79 25.58
N ALA A 451 -8.75 33.23 26.81
CA ALA A 451 -9.75 33.74 27.74
C ALA A 451 -10.34 35.11 27.32
N SER A 452 -9.67 35.84 26.43
CA SER A 452 -10.19 37.05 25.78
C SER A 452 -11.18 36.75 24.64
N VAL A 453 -11.18 35.53 24.10
CA VAL A 453 -11.94 35.17 22.90
C VAL A 453 -13.37 34.76 23.26
N SER A 454 -14.33 35.57 22.81
CA SER A 454 -15.75 35.24 22.82
C SER A 454 -16.16 34.84 21.40
N LEU A 455 -16.63 33.61 21.20
CA LEU A 455 -17.10 33.12 19.91
C LEU A 455 -18.63 33.32 19.78
N PRO A 456 -19.11 34.07 18.77
CA PRO A 456 -20.53 34.23 18.50
C PRO A 456 -21.23 32.91 18.14
N ALA A 457 -22.40 32.68 18.74
CA ALA A 457 -23.23 31.50 18.47
C ALA A 457 -23.96 31.55 17.11
N ASP A 458 -23.91 32.68 16.40
CA ASP A 458 -24.37 32.82 15.01
C ASP A 458 -23.29 32.43 13.98
N GLY A 459 -22.09 32.08 14.43
CA GLY A 459 -20.97 31.69 13.59
C GLY A 459 -20.27 32.83 12.86
N THR A 460 -20.48 34.08 13.29
CA THR A 460 -19.64 35.22 12.92
C THR A 460 -18.17 34.93 13.31
N PRO A 461 -17.21 35.00 12.36
CA PRO A 461 -15.80 34.75 12.68
C PRO A 461 -15.19 35.86 13.55
N VAL A 462 -14.15 35.49 14.29
CA VAL A 462 -13.39 36.37 15.19
C VAL A 462 -11.92 36.29 14.85
N ASP A 463 -11.26 37.45 14.69
CA ASP A 463 -9.82 37.53 14.51
C ASP A 463 -9.07 36.94 15.72
N VAL A 464 -8.17 36.00 15.45
CA VAL A 464 -7.23 35.43 16.43
C VAL A 464 -5.77 35.63 16.01
N SER A 465 -5.52 36.54 15.06
CA SER A 465 -4.19 36.92 14.57
C SER A 465 -3.26 37.35 15.72
N HIS A 466 -3.83 38.04 16.70
CA HIS A 466 -3.15 38.51 17.91
C HIS A 466 -2.76 37.41 18.92
N LEU A 467 -3.16 36.15 18.70
CA LEU A 467 -2.84 34.99 19.55
C LEU A 467 -1.78 34.07 18.94
N LEU A 468 -1.36 34.34 17.70
CA LEU A 468 -0.38 33.52 16.99
C LEU A 468 0.89 34.35 16.73
N PRO A 469 2.09 33.75 16.82
CA PRO A 469 3.37 34.45 16.65
C PRO A 469 3.67 34.71 15.16
N LEU A 470 2.75 35.37 14.46
CA LEU A 470 2.84 35.68 13.04
C LEU A 470 3.83 36.85 12.80
N PRO A 471 4.74 36.76 11.81
CA PRO A 471 5.61 37.88 11.46
C PRO A 471 4.78 39.08 10.96
N PRO A 472 5.12 40.34 11.34
CA PRO A 472 4.35 41.54 10.97
C PRO A 472 4.27 41.85 9.47
N THR A 473 5.02 41.12 8.65
CA THR A 473 5.07 41.19 7.19
C THR A 473 4.09 40.25 6.48
N THR A 474 3.48 39.31 7.19
CA THR A 474 2.60 38.29 6.61
C THR A 474 1.17 38.81 6.42
N ASN A 475 0.51 38.46 5.30
CA ASN A 475 -0.89 38.80 5.04
C ASN A 475 -1.84 37.69 5.56
N ILE A 476 -1.57 37.24 6.79
CA ILE A 476 -2.23 36.10 7.42
C ILE A 476 -3.07 36.62 8.60
N GLN A 477 -4.39 36.53 8.48
CA GLN A 477 -5.38 37.07 9.43
C GLN A 477 -6.35 35.97 9.90
N PRO A 478 -5.87 34.96 10.65
CA PRO A 478 -6.63 33.77 10.98
C PRO A 478 -7.88 34.09 11.80
N GLN A 479 -8.99 33.49 11.37
CA GLN A 479 -10.32 33.66 11.92
C GLN A 479 -10.78 32.39 12.62
N LEU A 480 -11.32 32.53 13.83
CA LEU A 480 -11.91 31.44 14.60
C LEU A 480 -13.43 31.59 14.63
N ALA A 481 -14.18 30.51 14.36
CA ALA A 481 -15.64 30.52 14.31
C ALA A 481 -16.26 29.21 14.83
N LEU A 482 -17.49 29.30 15.34
CA LEU A 482 -18.37 28.14 15.52
C LEU A 482 -19.24 27.99 14.27
N LYS A 483 -19.17 26.86 13.59
CA LYS A 483 -19.88 26.57 12.34
C LYS A 483 -20.71 25.31 12.57
N GLY A 484 -21.96 25.47 13.00
CA GLY A 484 -22.79 24.32 13.39
C GLY A 484 -22.12 23.49 14.49
N ASN A 485 -21.79 22.24 14.18
CA ASN A 485 -21.11 21.30 15.07
C ASN A 485 -19.57 21.33 14.97
N HIS A 486 -18.99 22.31 14.28
CA HIS A 486 -17.55 22.46 14.08
C HIS A 486 -17.00 23.72 14.76
N LEU A 487 -15.89 23.60 15.48
CA LEU A 487 -15.01 24.74 15.79
C LEU A 487 -14.00 24.85 14.65
N VAL A 488 -13.93 26.00 13.97
CA VAL A 488 -13.15 26.16 12.74
C VAL A 488 -12.17 27.34 12.86
N LEU A 489 -10.89 27.06 12.69
CA LEU A 489 -9.82 28.03 12.51
C LEU A 489 -9.47 28.08 11.02
N PHE A 490 -9.48 29.25 10.39
CA PHE A 490 -9.24 29.37 8.95
C PHE A 490 -8.56 30.69 8.55
N ASN A 491 -7.81 30.69 7.45
CA ASN A 491 -7.29 31.88 6.79
C ASN A 491 -7.42 31.72 5.26
N GLY A 492 -7.57 32.81 4.52
CA GLY A 492 -7.78 32.79 3.07
C GLY A 492 -9.26 32.76 2.65
N GLN A 493 -9.50 32.83 1.34
CA GLN A 493 -10.85 32.87 0.76
C GLN A 493 -11.46 31.47 0.68
N ARG A 494 -10.71 30.47 0.20
CA ARG A 494 -11.24 29.12 -0.03
C ARG A 494 -11.60 28.45 1.29
N ALA A 495 -10.75 28.60 2.30
CA ALA A 495 -11.03 28.17 3.65
C ALA A 495 -12.23 28.90 4.29
N ALA A 496 -12.49 30.16 3.93
CA ALA A 496 -13.69 30.88 4.37
C ALA A 496 -14.98 30.34 3.72
N GLU A 497 -14.94 30.02 2.42
CA GLU A 497 -16.04 29.34 1.70
C GLU A 497 -16.36 27.98 2.33
N VAL A 498 -15.33 27.16 2.55
CA VAL A 498 -15.46 25.82 3.17
C VAL A 498 -15.93 25.92 4.62
N SER A 499 -15.40 26.85 5.40
CA SER A 499 -15.85 27.18 6.76
C SER A 499 -17.35 27.56 6.80
N GLN A 500 -17.88 28.17 5.73
CA GLN A 500 -19.31 28.47 5.63
C GLN A 500 -20.15 27.24 5.23
N GLN A 501 -19.62 26.31 4.43
CA GLN A 501 -20.29 25.04 4.08
C GLN A 501 -20.44 24.12 5.30
N LEU A 502 -19.40 24.01 6.13
CA LEU A 502 -19.39 23.23 7.38
C LEU A 502 -20.57 23.55 8.32
N ALA A 503 -21.06 24.79 8.32
CA ALA A 503 -22.22 25.18 9.14
C ALA A 503 -23.52 24.43 8.78
N SER A 504 -23.54 23.70 7.67
CA SER A 504 -24.65 22.84 7.21
C SER A 504 -24.28 21.35 7.10
N GLU A 505 -23.04 20.97 7.39
CA GLU A 505 -22.59 19.58 7.25
C GLU A 505 -22.98 18.76 8.50
N PRO A 506 -23.69 17.63 8.36
CA PRO A 506 -24.07 16.81 9.51
C PRO A 506 -22.88 15.97 9.99
N VAL A 507 -22.50 16.14 11.26
CA VAL A 507 -21.48 15.30 11.90
C VAL A 507 -22.05 13.88 12.10
N ALA A 508 -21.70 13.00 11.16
CA ALA A 508 -22.10 11.60 11.13
C ALA A 508 -20.87 10.70 10.90
N ASN A 509 -20.83 9.55 11.56
CA ASN A 509 -19.67 8.66 11.53
C ASN A 509 -19.48 8.10 10.11
N ASN A 510 -18.36 8.43 9.46
CA ASN A 510 -18.10 8.16 8.04
C ASN A 510 -16.66 7.67 7.73
N GLY A 511 -15.73 7.68 8.68
CA GLY A 511 -14.38 7.12 8.49
C GLY A 511 -13.43 7.30 9.68
N LEU A 512 -12.23 6.72 9.57
CA LEU A 512 -11.16 6.83 10.57
C LEU A 512 -10.05 7.77 10.12
N LEU A 513 -9.59 7.64 8.88
CA LEU A 513 -8.49 8.44 8.32
C LEU A 513 -8.81 8.85 6.88
N SER A 514 -8.49 10.09 6.54
CA SER A 514 -8.26 10.55 5.16
C SER A 514 -6.96 11.35 5.14
N MET A 515 -6.17 11.18 4.09
CA MET A 515 -4.95 11.95 3.81
C MET A 515 -4.88 12.20 2.31
N PHE A 516 -4.45 13.39 1.90
CA PHE A 516 -4.23 13.75 0.51
C PHE A 516 -3.02 14.66 0.35
N ILE A 517 -2.28 14.47 -0.74
CA ILE A 517 -1.16 15.32 -1.17
C ILE A 517 -1.19 15.49 -2.69
N ASP A 518 -1.00 16.73 -3.12
CA ASP A 518 -0.62 17.10 -4.48
C ASP A 518 0.87 17.45 -4.48
N TYR A 519 1.72 16.55 -4.98
CA TYR A 519 3.17 16.70 -4.89
C TYR A 519 3.66 17.94 -5.64
N GLN A 520 3.07 18.25 -6.80
CA GLN A 520 3.44 19.44 -7.57
C GLN A 520 3.13 20.71 -6.75
N GLN A 521 1.88 20.88 -6.31
CA GLN A 521 1.50 22.08 -5.56
C GLN A 521 2.24 22.19 -4.21
N MET A 522 2.63 21.07 -3.60
CA MET A 522 3.34 21.05 -2.32
C MET A 522 4.83 21.38 -2.45
N PHE A 523 5.51 20.99 -3.54
CA PHE A 523 6.97 21.14 -3.65
C PHE A 523 7.45 22.15 -4.69
N GLU A 524 6.72 22.39 -5.79
CA GLU A 524 7.13 23.35 -6.83
C GLU A 524 7.39 24.78 -6.31
N PRO A 525 6.60 25.36 -5.38
CA PRO A 525 6.88 26.68 -4.81
C PRO A 525 8.13 26.71 -3.92
N ILE A 526 8.45 25.60 -3.24
CA ILE A 526 9.63 25.49 -2.36
C ILE A 526 10.90 25.36 -3.20
N ILE A 527 10.88 24.52 -4.23
CA ILE A 527 11.99 24.32 -5.17
C ILE A 527 12.28 25.62 -5.93
N SER A 528 11.24 26.28 -6.45
CA SER A 528 11.34 27.60 -7.07
C SER A 528 11.88 28.66 -6.10
N GLY A 529 11.63 28.50 -4.80
CA GLY A 529 12.26 29.29 -3.73
C GLY A 529 13.79 29.14 -3.73
N ILE A 530 14.27 27.91 -3.57
CA ILE A 530 15.71 27.65 -3.45
C ILE A 530 16.46 27.99 -4.76
N GLU A 531 15.87 27.73 -5.93
CA GLU A 531 16.45 28.12 -7.23
C GLU A 531 16.60 29.65 -7.40
N LEU A 532 15.68 30.44 -6.85
CA LEU A 532 15.68 31.91 -6.98
C LEU A 532 16.44 32.61 -5.83
N SER A 533 16.71 31.95 -4.71
CA SER A 533 17.64 32.45 -3.68
C SER A 533 19.11 32.40 -4.15
N GLY A 534 19.41 31.50 -5.10
CA GLY A 534 20.76 31.21 -5.55
C GLY A 534 21.53 30.23 -4.65
N GLU A 535 20.83 29.54 -3.75
CA GLU A 535 21.35 28.39 -3.02
C GLU A 535 21.26 27.12 -3.87
N GLU A 536 22.02 26.08 -3.50
CA GLU A 536 22.00 24.80 -4.19
C GLU A 536 20.81 23.97 -3.71
N VAL A 537 19.87 23.66 -4.60
CA VAL A 537 18.69 22.85 -4.26
C VAL A 537 19.16 21.43 -3.88
N PRO A 538 18.76 20.88 -2.72
CA PRO A 538 19.00 19.48 -2.39
C PRO A 538 18.48 18.56 -3.49
N GLN A 539 19.27 17.55 -3.89
CA GLN A 539 18.91 16.66 -4.99
C GLN A 539 17.56 15.97 -4.71
N GLU A 540 17.30 15.61 -3.45
CA GLU A 540 16.06 14.98 -2.99
C GLU A 540 14.81 15.87 -3.17
N LEU A 541 14.99 17.19 -3.30
CA LEU A 541 13.93 18.13 -3.67
C LEU A 541 13.86 18.35 -5.19
N MET A 542 15.00 18.34 -5.89
CA MET A 542 15.02 18.38 -7.36
C MET A 542 14.33 17.16 -7.97
N ASP A 543 14.50 15.97 -7.39
CA ASP A 543 13.86 14.74 -7.83
C ASP A 543 12.32 14.87 -7.80
N LEU A 544 11.79 15.57 -6.79
CA LEU A 544 10.36 15.85 -6.63
C LEU A 544 9.83 16.96 -7.54
N LYS A 545 10.68 17.72 -8.24
CA LYS A 545 10.27 18.86 -9.10
C LYS A 545 9.29 18.43 -10.20
N ASP A 546 9.46 17.22 -10.70
CA ASP A 546 8.68 16.63 -11.80
C ASP A 546 7.73 15.51 -11.33
N TYR A 547 7.45 15.45 -10.02
CA TYR A 547 6.43 14.57 -9.44
C TYR A 547 5.04 15.19 -9.63
N ARG A 548 4.47 15.03 -10.83
CA ARG A 548 3.08 15.37 -11.18
C ARG A 548 2.09 14.36 -10.60
N ILE A 549 2.26 14.02 -9.32
CA ILE A 549 1.51 12.97 -8.62
C ILE A 549 0.53 13.60 -7.63
N LYS A 550 -0.71 13.10 -7.65
CA LYS A 550 -1.74 13.36 -6.64
C LYS A 550 -2.07 12.04 -5.97
N ALA A 551 -1.97 11.97 -4.64
CA ALA A 551 -2.18 10.73 -3.89
C ALA A 551 -3.15 10.97 -2.72
N GLN A 552 -4.21 10.17 -2.66
CA GLN A 552 -5.13 10.08 -1.54
C GLN A 552 -5.02 8.72 -0.87
N MET A 553 -5.04 8.68 0.46
CA MET A 553 -5.17 7.46 1.25
C MET A 553 -6.35 7.61 2.22
N ASN A 554 -7.12 6.54 2.43
CA ASN A 554 -8.19 6.53 3.43
C ASN A 554 -8.24 5.21 4.23
N MET A 555 -8.83 5.28 5.41
CA MET A 555 -9.15 4.13 6.26
C MET A 555 -10.59 4.25 6.75
N ALA A 556 -11.35 3.18 6.54
CA ALA A 556 -12.72 3.03 7.00
C ALA A 556 -12.99 1.58 7.43
N VAL A 557 -14.10 1.35 8.13
CA VAL A 557 -14.53 0.01 8.53
C VAL A 557 -15.98 -0.19 8.13
N ASN A 558 -16.27 -1.34 7.55
CA ASN A 558 -17.60 -1.71 7.07
C ASN A 558 -17.88 -3.20 7.36
N ASP A 559 -19.10 -3.63 7.07
CA ASP A 559 -19.62 -4.97 7.37
C ASP A 559 -18.85 -6.12 6.69
N GLN A 560 -17.92 -5.83 5.76
CA GLN A 560 -17.05 -6.82 5.10
C GLN A 560 -15.64 -6.89 5.69
N GLY A 561 -15.19 -5.88 6.45
CA GLY A 561 -13.81 -5.79 6.92
C GLY A 561 -13.30 -4.37 7.21
N ILE A 562 -12.01 -4.28 7.52
CA ILE A 562 -11.27 -3.01 7.62
C ILE A 562 -10.72 -2.69 6.22
N SER A 563 -11.12 -1.56 5.66
CA SER A 563 -10.77 -1.14 4.30
C SER A 563 -9.76 0.02 4.31
N PHE A 564 -8.70 -0.15 3.53
CA PHE A 564 -7.67 0.86 3.23
C PHE A 564 -7.75 1.18 1.74
N GLY A 565 -8.26 2.36 1.40
CA GLY A 565 -8.35 2.85 0.03
C GLY A 565 -7.15 3.74 -0.33
N SER A 566 -6.75 3.69 -1.59
CA SER A 566 -5.78 4.59 -2.20
C SER A 566 -6.33 5.08 -3.54
N ILE A 567 -6.13 6.36 -3.86
CA ILE A 567 -6.35 6.89 -5.22
C ILE A 567 -5.07 7.62 -5.61
N MET A 568 -4.43 7.18 -6.69
CA MET A 568 -3.26 7.83 -7.26
C MET A 568 -3.57 8.33 -8.66
N THR A 569 -3.12 9.55 -8.98
CA THR A 569 -3.12 10.09 -10.35
C THR A 569 -1.74 10.65 -10.67
N SER A 570 -1.18 10.27 -11.82
CA SER A 570 0.09 10.78 -12.36
C SER A 570 -0.13 11.36 -13.75
N GLN A 571 0.63 12.42 -14.10
CA GLN A 571 0.59 13.05 -15.42
C GLN A 571 2.01 13.16 -16.02
N ALA A 572 2.14 12.99 -17.33
CA ALA A 572 3.40 13.21 -18.04
C ALA A 572 3.66 14.71 -18.26
N ASP A 573 4.91 15.15 -18.19
CA ASP A 573 5.33 16.57 -18.29
C ASP A 573 4.80 17.28 -19.54
N ASN A 574 4.68 16.53 -20.64
CA ASN A 574 4.19 17.02 -21.94
C ASN A 574 2.65 17.21 -22.00
N ALA A 575 1.92 17.02 -20.90
CA ALA A 575 0.46 17.20 -20.85
C ALA A 575 0.00 18.66 -20.84
N VAL A 576 0.87 19.62 -20.50
CA VAL A 576 0.51 21.03 -20.19
C VAL A 576 0.70 22.00 -21.39
N ASN A 577 0.69 21.49 -22.64
CA ASN A 577 0.75 22.29 -23.89
C ASN A 577 -0.49 22.06 -24.78
#